data_AF-A0A4Q3V2E6-F1
#
_entry.id   AF-A0A4Q3V2E6-F1
#
_cell.length_a   1.000
_cell.length_b   1.000
_cell.length_c   1.000
_cell.angle_alpha   90.00
_cell.angle_beta   90.00
_cell.angle_gamma   90.00
#
_symmetry.space_group_name_H-M   'P 1'
#
loop_
_entity.id
_entity.type
_entity.pdbx_description
1 polymer ?
#
loop_
_entity_poly.entity_id
_entity_poly.type
_entity_poly.pdbx_seq_one_letter_code
_entity_poly.pdbx_strand_id
1 'polypeptide(L)'
;MSAVCQQCAGRSSTNTVRTCWTDWSRTAGTSRSFPHACASVWSSKAPAPLLDSMTAHDTVALAPVDPVIQEIQQQIKAAGCSQADPTTLSIAEAREQQSRYFGFVNRNLPPIGRTQDLSIQTRGGAISARLYRPEDARTDFFAVFARGAGWWAGDLDSHEGACREVAQALGRCVVALDYRRSPEHVFPAQLDDVTDAAAWLIQHARQLELHSQRVVLWGESAGATLM
;
A
#
# COMPACT_ATOMS: atom_id res chain seq x y z
N MET A 1 5.83 12.94 47.36
CA MET A 1 7.24 13.36 47.30
C MET A 1 7.88 12.63 46.11
N SER A 2 7.65 13.13 44.89
CA SER A 2 8.58 13.92 44.03
C SER A 2 9.83 13.11 43.64
N ALA A 3 10.12 12.86 42.35
CA ALA A 3 10.51 13.89 41.40
C ALA A 3 10.01 13.66 39.96
N VAL A 4 9.46 14.74 39.41
CA VAL A 4 9.11 14.98 38.00
C VAL A 4 10.32 15.59 37.31
N CYS A 5 10.69 15.09 36.14
CA CYS A 5 11.68 15.74 35.27
C CYS A 5 11.03 16.97 34.61
N GLN A 6 11.41 18.16 35.08
CA GLN A 6 10.98 19.46 34.56
C GLN A 6 11.84 19.88 33.38
N GLN A 7 11.37 19.64 32.16
CA GLN A 7 11.60 20.53 31.01
C GLN A 7 10.58 20.17 29.93
N CYS A 8 9.72 21.15 29.60
CA CYS A 8 8.62 21.12 28.62
C CYS A 8 7.22 20.73 29.11
N ALA A 9 6.81 21.20 30.29
CA ALA A 9 5.40 21.46 30.58
C ALA A 9 5.05 22.89 30.07
N GLY A 10 4.17 23.01 29.07
CA GLY A 10 3.55 24.30 28.72
C GLY A 10 3.61 24.78 27.27
N ARG A 11 3.41 23.94 26.24
CA ARG A 11 3.09 24.42 24.88
C ARG A 11 1.90 23.65 24.30
N SER A 12 1.01 24.39 23.65
CA SER A 12 -0.24 23.93 23.05
C SER A 12 -0.04 22.86 21.98
N SER A 13 -1.11 22.09 21.73
CA SER A 13 -1.21 20.85 20.95
C SER A 13 -1.00 20.99 19.43
N THR A 14 -0.10 21.86 18.96
CA THR A 14 0.10 22.10 17.51
C THR A 14 1.55 22.07 17.03
N ASN A 15 2.52 21.55 17.80
CA ASN A 15 3.94 21.60 17.37
C ASN A 15 4.79 20.33 17.56
N THR A 16 4.18 19.16 17.80
CA THR A 16 4.92 17.92 18.11
C THR A 16 5.39 17.14 16.86
N VAL A 17 4.99 17.52 15.65
CA VAL A 17 5.34 16.77 14.42
C VAL A 17 6.65 17.24 13.77
N ARG A 18 7.23 18.38 14.21
CA ARG A 18 8.41 18.97 13.54
C ARG A 18 9.77 18.54 14.08
N THR A 19 9.84 17.76 15.16
CA THR A 19 11.11 17.41 15.84
C THR A 19 11.62 15.99 15.58
N CYS A 20 10.87 15.11 14.90
CA CYS A 20 11.36 13.76 14.58
C CYS A 20 12.17 13.66 13.27
N TRP A 21 12.16 14.68 12.42
CA TRP A 21 12.84 14.62 11.11
C TRP A 21 14.27 15.18 11.08
N THR A 22 14.70 15.92 12.10
CA THR A 22 16.01 16.60 12.09
C THR A 22 17.16 15.82 12.73
N ASP A 23 16.90 14.63 13.31
CA ASP A 23 17.91 13.88 14.07
C ASP A 23 18.48 12.66 13.32
N TRP A 24 17.89 12.29 12.17
CA TRP A 24 18.41 11.17 11.37
C TRP A 24 19.64 11.54 10.52
N SER A 25 19.88 12.84 10.31
CA SER A 25 20.98 13.34 9.45
C SER A 25 22.26 13.72 10.21
N ARG A 26 22.39 13.40 11.50
CA ARG A 26 23.55 13.84 12.32
C ARG A 26 24.38 12.75 13.00
N THR A 27 24.12 11.47 12.76
CA THR A 27 24.89 10.35 13.35
C THR A 27 25.36 9.30 12.33
N ALA A 28 25.51 9.68 11.06
CA ALA A 28 26.25 8.89 10.08
C ALA A 28 27.75 9.20 10.18
N GLY A 29 28.44 8.58 11.15
CA GLY A 29 29.89 8.70 11.25
C GLY A 29 30.42 8.50 12.65
N THR A 30 30.54 7.24 13.09
CA THR A 30 31.67 6.70 13.86
C THR A 30 31.35 5.27 14.28
N SER A 31 32.24 4.34 13.92
CA SER A 31 32.22 2.95 14.35
C SER A 31 32.28 2.86 15.88
N ARG A 32 31.26 2.26 16.51
CA ARG A 32 31.37 1.73 17.87
C ARG A 32 30.86 0.30 17.89
N SER A 33 31.76 -0.57 18.32
CA SER A 33 31.56 -1.99 18.62
C SER A 33 30.29 -2.23 19.44
N PHE A 34 29.46 -3.15 18.97
CA PHE A 34 28.31 -3.68 19.72
C PHE A 34 28.80 -4.47 20.95
N PRO A 35 28.38 -4.12 22.18
CA PRO A 35 28.58 -5.02 23.31
C PRO A 35 27.64 -6.23 23.16
N HIS A 36 28.22 -7.41 23.00
CA HIS A 36 27.58 -8.70 23.24
C HIS A 36 27.17 -8.82 24.72
N ALA A 37 25.93 -8.46 25.05
CA ALA A 37 25.26 -8.90 26.28
C ALA A 37 23.78 -8.52 26.26
N CYS A 38 22.95 -9.31 25.57
CA CYS A 38 21.52 -9.44 25.89
C CYS A 38 21.02 -10.79 25.38
N ALA A 39 21.71 -11.85 25.79
CA ALA A 39 21.19 -13.21 25.78
C ALA A 39 21.06 -13.63 27.25
N SER A 40 19.91 -14.22 27.62
CA SER A 40 19.34 -14.30 28.98
C SER A 40 18.77 -12.95 29.43
N VAL A 41 17.47 -12.73 29.60
CA VAL A 41 16.50 -13.54 30.33
C VAL A 41 15.13 -13.40 29.66
N TRP A 42 14.74 -14.38 28.85
CA TRP A 42 13.31 -14.71 28.68
C TRP A 42 13.04 -15.87 29.64
N SER A 43 12.80 -15.53 30.90
CA SER A 43 12.28 -16.47 31.88
C SER A 43 10.81 -16.70 31.56
N SER A 44 10.47 -17.91 31.13
CA SER A 44 9.13 -18.39 30.80
C SER A 44 8.26 -18.61 32.04
N LYS A 45 8.15 -17.60 32.91
CA LYS A 45 7.25 -17.64 34.07
C LYS A 45 6.52 -16.31 34.20
N ALA A 46 5.54 -16.10 33.31
CA ALA A 46 4.40 -15.27 33.68
C ALA A 46 3.73 -15.91 34.92
N PRO A 47 3.37 -15.14 35.96
CA PRO A 47 2.60 -15.66 37.06
C PRO A 47 1.24 -16.17 36.53
N ALA A 48 0.86 -17.38 36.93
CA ALA A 48 -0.29 -18.12 36.40
C ALA A 48 -1.65 -17.37 36.35
N PRO A 49 -2.02 -16.41 37.22
CA PRO A 49 -3.38 -15.88 37.18
C PRO A 49 -3.63 -14.84 36.05
N LEU A 50 -2.62 -14.48 35.25
CA LEU A 50 -2.79 -13.56 34.11
C LEU A 50 -3.14 -14.26 32.78
N LEU A 51 -3.03 -15.59 32.70
CA LEU A 51 -3.44 -16.38 31.53
C LEU A 51 -4.88 -16.92 31.65
N ASP A 52 -5.40 -17.08 32.87
CA ASP A 52 -6.77 -17.53 33.13
C ASP A 52 -7.83 -16.43 32.94
N SER A 53 -7.43 -15.17 32.75
CA SER A 53 -8.35 -14.06 32.46
C SER A 53 -8.42 -13.72 30.96
N MET A 54 -7.70 -14.44 30.11
CA MET A 54 -7.81 -14.35 28.64
C MET A 54 -8.79 -15.38 28.05
N THR A 55 -9.43 -16.19 28.89
CA THR A 55 -10.36 -17.25 28.48
C THR A 55 -11.81 -16.78 28.50
N ALA A 56 -12.11 -15.82 27.63
CA ALA A 56 -13.42 -15.58 27.01
C ALA A 56 -13.39 -14.16 26.44
N HIS A 57 -12.74 -13.98 25.29
CA HIS A 57 -13.39 -13.06 24.36
C HIS A 57 -14.71 -13.75 24.02
N ASP A 58 -15.82 -13.12 24.41
CA ASP A 58 -17.15 -13.47 23.89
C ASP A 58 -16.95 -13.78 22.41
N THR A 59 -17.22 -15.01 22.01
CA THR A 59 -17.08 -15.41 20.62
C THR A 59 -18.14 -14.62 19.90
N VAL A 60 -17.78 -13.43 19.40
CA VAL A 60 -18.67 -12.63 18.58
C VAL A 60 -18.95 -13.51 17.39
N ALA A 61 -20.15 -14.08 17.34
CA ALA A 61 -20.60 -14.84 16.20
C ALA A 61 -20.44 -13.91 14.99
N LEU A 62 -19.47 -14.24 14.13
CA LEU A 62 -19.25 -13.45 12.93
C LEU A 62 -20.56 -13.48 12.14
N ALA A 63 -21.03 -12.29 11.74
CA ALA A 63 -22.17 -12.20 10.86
C ALA A 63 -21.92 -13.08 9.62
N PRO A 64 -22.96 -13.72 9.07
CA PRO A 64 -22.80 -14.48 7.84
C PRO A 64 -22.26 -13.56 6.74
N VAL A 65 -21.43 -14.13 5.86
CA VAL A 65 -20.92 -13.43 4.68
C VAL A 65 -22.10 -12.93 3.84
N ASP A 66 -22.02 -11.70 3.35
CA ASP A 66 -23.06 -11.10 2.50
C ASP A 66 -23.39 -12.02 1.31
N PRO A 67 -24.69 -12.26 0.98
CA PRO A 67 -25.09 -13.14 -0.12
C PRO A 67 -24.45 -12.80 -1.46
N VAL A 68 -24.23 -11.52 -1.76
CA VAL A 68 -23.57 -11.07 -3.01
C VAL A 68 -22.11 -11.53 -3.02
N ILE A 69 -21.42 -11.43 -1.89
CA ILE A 69 -20.04 -11.90 -1.77
C ILE A 69 -19.96 -13.43 -1.88
N GLN A 70 -20.92 -14.15 -1.31
CA GLN A 70 -21.01 -15.60 -1.45
C GLN A 70 -21.20 -16.00 -2.93
N GLU A 71 -22.07 -15.30 -3.66
CA GLU A 71 -22.28 -15.55 -5.09
C GLU A 71 -21.00 -15.31 -5.90
N ILE A 72 -20.30 -14.19 -5.65
CA ILE A 72 -19.03 -13.89 -6.30
C ILE A 72 -18.00 -15.00 -6.02
N GLN A 73 -17.90 -15.49 -4.77
CA GLN A 73 -17.01 -16.60 -4.42
C GLN A 73 -17.37 -17.90 -5.17
N GLN A 74 -18.66 -18.20 -5.32
CA GLN A 74 -19.12 -19.36 -6.09
C GLN A 74 -18.76 -19.22 -7.57
N GLN A 75 -18.91 -18.03 -8.15
CA GLN A 75 -18.52 -17.76 -9.54
C GLN A 75 -17.01 -17.90 -9.75
N ILE A 76 -16.19 -17.37 -8.84
CA ILE A 76 -14.72 -17.52 -8.85
C ILE A 76 -14.34 -19.00 -8.87
N LYS A 77 -14.95 -19.78 -7.97
CA LYS A 77 -14.72 -21.22 -7.86
C LYS A 77 -15.17 -21.97 -9.13
N ALA A 78 -16.35 -21.65 -9.67
CA ALA A 78 -16.87 -22.27 -10.89
C ALA A 78 -15.99 -21.97 -12.11
N ALA A 79 -15.35 -20.81 -12.14
CA ALA A 79 -14.37 -20.44 -13.17
C ALA A 79 -12.99 -21.08 -12.96
N GLY A 80 -12.81 -21.92 -11.94
CA GLY A 80 -11.52 -22.55 -11.62
C GLY A 80 -10.45 -21.56 -11.18
N CYS A 81 -10.85 -20.36 -10.75
CA CYS A 81 -9.94 -19.33 -10.26
C CYS A 81 -9.80 -19.40 -8.74
N SER A 82 -8.61 -19.11 -8.24
CA SER A 82 -8.34 -19.03 -6.80
C SER A 82 -7.16 -18.10 -6.54
N GLN A 83 -7.15 -17.45 -5.38
CA GLN A 83 -5.96 -16.72 -4.92
C GLN A 83 -4.79 -17.69 -4.81
N ALA A 84 -3.58 -17.20 -5.07
CA ALA A 84 -2.38 -18.00 -4.96
C ALA A 84 -1.77 -17.91 -3.56
N ASP A 85 -1.13 -18.99 -3.13
CA ASP A 85 -0.29 -19.02 -1.95
C ASP A 85 1.19 -19.05 -2.37
N PRO A 86 1.93 -17.93 -2.28
CA PRO A 86 3.32 -17.84 -2.71
C PRO A 86 4.28 -18.62 -1.80
N THR A 87 3.81 -19.22 -0.71
CA THR A 87 4.62 -20.09 0.17
C THR A 87 4.61 -21.55 -0.27
N THR A 88 3.67 -21.93 -1.14
CA THR A 88 3.49 -23.31 -1.62
C THR A 88 3.87 -23.51 -3.08
N LEU A 89 3.78 -22.45 -3.88
CA LEU A 89 4.12 -22.42 -5.31
C LEU A 89 5.46 -21.71 -5.54
N SER A 90 6.10 -21.95 -6.69
CA SER A 90 7.15 -21.03 -7.12
C SER A 90 6.58 -19.63 -7.34
N ILE A 91 7.39 -18.58 -7.20
CA ILE A 91 6.92 -17.19 -7.38
C ILE A 91 6.32 -16.96 -8.77
N ALA A 92 6.85 -17.61 -9.81
CA ALA A 92 6.32 -17.50 -11.16
C ALA A 92 4.90 -18.10 -11.26
N GLU A 93 4.71 -19.33 -10.78
CA GLU A 93 3.41 -20.00 -10.78
C GLU A 93 2.39 -19.28 -9.89
N ALA A 94 2.82 -18.81 -8.71
CA ALA A 94 1.98 -18.03 -7.80
C ALA A 94 1.49 -16.76 -8.47
N ARG A 95 2.35 -16.03 -9.18
CA ARG A 95 1.98 -14.82 -9.91
C ARG A 95 1.02 -15.13 -11.05
N GLU A 96 1.27 -16.19 -11.82
CA GLU A 96 0.36 -16.59 -12.90
C GLU A 96 -1.04 -16.93 -12.37
N GLN A 97 -1.13 -17.76 -11.32
CA GLN A 97 -2.41 -18.09 -10.70
C GLN A 97 -3.09 -16.83 -10.13
N GLN A 98 -2.33 -15.95 -9.46
CA GLN A 98 -2.87 -14.72 -8.91
C GLN A 98 -3.34 -13.74 -9.99
N SER A 99 -2.65 -13.65 -11.13
CA SER A 99 -3.07 -12.86 -12.29
C SER A 99 -4.35 -13.41 -12.92
N ARG A 100 -4.55 -14.73 -12.99
CA ARG A 100 -5.82 -15.33 -13.43
C ARG A 100 -6.97 -14.96 -12.49
N TYR A 101 -6.73 -15.02 -11.18
CA TYR A 101 -7.70 -14.57 -10.18
C TYR A 101 -8.04 -13.08 -10.35
N PHE A 102 -7.03 -12.21 -10.49
CA PHE A 102 -7.25 -10.78 -10.69
C PHE A 102 -7.96 -10.45 -12.00
N GLY A 103 -7.62 -11.15 -13.09
CA GLY A 103 -8.29 -11.04 -14.37
C GLY A 103 -9.77 -11.44 -14.29
N PHE A 104 -10.10 -12.47 -13.50
CA PHE A 104 -11.50 -12.85 -13.27
C PHE A 104 -12.24 -11.76 -12.49
N VAL A 105 -11.71 -11.24 -11.40
CA VAL A 105 -12.41 -10.22 -10.60
C VAL A 105 -12.51 -8.87 -11.32
N ASN A 106 -11.57 -8.55 -12.22
CA ASN A 106 -11.61 -7.34 -13.05
C ASN A 106 -12.21 -7.57 -14.46
N ARG A 107 -12.84 -8.71 -14.73
CA ARG A 107 -13.36 -9.05 -16.07
C ARG A 107 -14.40 -8.07 -16.62
N ASN A 108 -15.10 -7.38 -15.72
CA ASN A 108 -16.15 -6.42 -16.05
C ASN A 108 -15.69 -5.01 -15.69
N LEU A 109 -14.84 -4.42 -16.54
CA LEU A 109 -14.31 -3.09 -16.29
C LEU A 109 -15.41 -2.02 -16.45
N PRO A 110 -15.56 -1.09 -15.50
CA PRO A 110 -16.38 0.09 -15.70
C PRO A 110 -15.93 0.87 -16.94
N PRO A 111 -16.83 1.57 -17.63
CA PRO A 111 -16.43 2.47 -18.71
C PRO A 111 -15.55 3.60 -18.16
N ILE A 112 -14.70 4.18 -19.00
CA ILE A 112 -13.90 5.36 -18.66
C ILE A 112 -13.64 6.13 -19.95
N GLY A 113 -13.49 7.46 -19.86
CA GLY A 113 -13.34 8.30 -21.06
C GLY A 113 -12.08 7.98 -21.85
N ARG A 114 -10.92 7.97 -21.17
CA ARG A 114 -9.63 7.65 -21.78
C ARG A 114 -8.69 6.98 -20.81
N THR A 115 -7.93 6.00 -21.30
CA THR A 115 -6.76 5.45 -20.63
C THR A 115 -5.48 5.83 -21.40
N GLN A 116 -4.38 6.00 -20.68
CA GLN A 116 -3.06 6.26 -21.27
C GLN A 116 -1.98 5.57 -20.44
N ASP A 117 -1.23 4.67 -21.08
CA ASP A 117 -0.05 4.07 -20.47
C ASP A 117 1.12 5.07 -20.48
N LEU A 118 1.86 5.08 -19.39
CA LEU A 118 2.97 5.98 -19.10
C LEU A 118 4.20 5.18 -18.72
N SER A 119 5.37 5.70 -19.05
CA SER A 119 6.66 5.23 -18.54
C SER A 119 7.26 6.32 -17.65
N ILE A 120 7.36 6.03 -16.36
CA ILE A 120 7.79 6.96 -15.33
C ILE A 120 9.22 6.65 -14.93
N GLN A 121 10.11 7.62 -15.02
CA GLN A 121 11.51 7.44 -14.62
C GLN A 121 11.65 7.53 -13.10
N THR A 122 12.22 6.50 -12.49
CA THR A 122 12.57 6.46 -11.06
C THR A 122 14.06 6.22 -10.87
N ARG A 123 14.58 6.35 -9.64
CA ARG A 123 15.98 5.98 -9.33
C ARG A 123 16.30 4.50 -9.60
N GLY A 124 15.27 3.65 -9.59
CA GLY A 124 15.39 2.20 -9.81
C GLY A 124 15.23 1.76 -11.25
N GLY A 125 15.06 2.70 -12.18
CA GLY A 125 14.70 2.45 -13.57
C GLY A 125 13.28 2.92 -13.90
N ALA A 126 12.91 2.81 -15.17
CA ALA A 126 11.57 3.17 -15.61
C ALA A 126 10.53 2.17 -15.09
N ILE A 127 9.43 2.64 -14.51
CA ILE A 127 8.26 1.83 -14.16
C ILE A 127 7.08 2.18 -15.09
N SER A 128 6.20 1.22 -15.30
CA SER A 128 4.94 1.45 -16.02
C SER A 128 3.92 2.12 -15.10
N ALA A 129 3.04 2.92 -15.67
CA ALA A 129 1.87 3.46 -15.00
C ALA A 129 0.71 3.59 -15.99
N ARG A 130 -0.53 3.65 -15.50
CA ARG A 130 -1.71 3.91 -16.34
C ARG A 130 -2.50 5.09 -15.78
N LEU A 131 -2.72 6.09 -16.61
CA LEU A 131 -3.58 7.24 -16.35
C LEU A 131 -5.01 6.92 -16.82
N TYR A 132 -5.96 7.05 -15.91
CA TYR A 132 -7.40 6.93 -16.15
C TYR A 132 -8.03 8.32 -16.09
N ARG A 133 -8.69 8.73 -17.18
CA ARG A 133 -9.32 10.03 -17.33
C ARG A 133 -10.82 9.89 -17.61
N PRO A 134 -11.69 10.34 -16.70
CA PRO A 134 -13.11 10.54 -17.00
C PRO A 134 -13.32 11.55 -18.13
N GLU A 135 -14.44 11.47 -18.87
CA GLU A 135 -14.73 12.41 -19.98
C GLU A 135 -14.71 13.87 -19.52
N ASP A 136 -15.42 14.17 -18.42
CA ASP A 136 -15.49 15.51 -17.82
C ASP A 136 -14.55 15.65 -16.61
N ALA A 137 -13.32 15.17 -16.74
CA ALA A 137 -12.35 15.19 -15.65
C ALA A 137 -12.09 16.62 -15.13
N ARG A 138 -12.41 16.86 -13.87
CA ARG A 138 -12.00 18.08 -13.16
C ARG A 138 -10.50 18.04 -12.89
N THR A 139 -9.92 19.24 -12.80
CA THR A 139 -8.48 19.47 -12.75
C THR A 139 -8.03 20.11 -11.44
N ASP A 140 -8.85 20.04 -10.40
CA ASP A 140 -8.58 20.58 -9.07
C ASP A 140 -7.58 19.73 -8.27
N PHE A 141 -7.53 18.42 -8.53
CA PHE A 141 -6.48 17.49 -8.08
C PHE A 141 -6.45 16.26 -8.99
N PHE A 142 -5.42 15.43 -8.86
CA PHE A 142 -5.41 14.06 -9.38
C PHE A 142 -5.00 13.08 -8.28
N ALA A 143 -5.37 11.82 -8.44
CA ALA A 143 -5.02 10.77 -7.50
C ALA A 143 -3.93 9.86 -8.06
N VAL A 144 -3.04 9.39 -7.18
CA VAL A 144 -2.04 8.37 -7.49
C VAL A 144 -2.35 7.14 -6.65
N PHE A 145 -2.38 5.99 -7.32
CA PHE A 145 -2.75 4.71 -6.73
C PHE A 145 -1.56 3.75 -6.73
N ALA A 146 -1.26 3.16 -5.57
CA ALA A 146 -0.40 1.98 -5.48
C ALA A 146 -1.25 0.73 -5.21
N ARG A 147 -1.09 -0.26 -6.08
CA ARG A 147 -1.74 -1.58 -5.97
C ARG A 147 -1.34 -2.30 -4.69
N GLY A 148 -2.17 -3.25 -4.25
CA GLY A 148 -1.84 -4.17 -3.16
C GLY A 148 -1.10 -5.42 -3.65
N ALA A 149 -1.58 -6.58 -3.17
CA ALA A 149 -1.02 -7.91 -3.43
C ALA A 149 0.37 -8.18 -2.83
N GLY A 150 0.62 -7.69 -1.61
CA GLY A 150 1.77 -8.10 -0.78
C GLY A 150 3.14 -7.74 -1.35
N TRP A 151 3.22 -6.73 -2.22
CA TRP A 151 4.41 -6.34 -3.00
C TRP A 151 4.97 -7.41 -3.96
N TRP A 152 4.41 -8.62 -4.00
CA TRP A 152 4.95 -9.73 -4.79
C TRP A 152 4.13 -10.02 -6.06
N ALA A 153 2.83 -9.72 -6.06
CA ALA A 153 1.91 -9.98 -7.17
C ALA A 153 1.25 -8.69 -7.68
N GLY A 154 0.41 -8.83 -8.71
CA GLY A 154 -0.36 -7.75 -9.30
C GLY A 154 0.42 -6.94 -10.33
N ASP A 155 -0.34 -6.18 -11.11
CA ASP A 155 0.06 -5.28 -12.20
C ASP A 155 -1.03 -4.22 -12.41
N LEU A 156 -0.96 -3.45 -13.50
CA LEU A 156 -1.94 -2.39 -13.81
C LEU A 156 -3.35 -2.93 -14.08
N ASP A 157 -3.46 -4.13 -14.66
CA ASP A 157 -4.74 -4.74 -15.02
C ASP A 157 -5.43 -5.31 -13.76
N SER A 158 -4.64 -5.72 -12.76
CA SER A 158 -5.11 -6.34 -11.52
C SER A 158 -6.01 -5.47 -10.66
N HIS A 159 -5.94 -4.14 -10.83
CA HIS A 159 -6.70 -3.16 -10.05
C HIS A 159 -7.38 -2.13 -10.96
N GLU A 160 -7.47 -2.40 -12.26
CA GLU A 160 -8.02 -1.47 -13.24
C GLU A 160 -9.48 -1.12 -12.95
N GLY A 161 -10.30 -2.12 -12.57
CA GLY A 161 -11.70 -1.89 -12.23
C GLY A 161 -11.85 -0.85 -11.12
N ALA A 162 -11.14 -1.04 -10.00
CA ALA A 162 -11.13 -0.11 -8.88
C ALA A 162 -10.62 1.28 -9.27
N CYS A 163 -9.56 1.37 -10.08
CA CYS A 163 -9.04 2.67 -10.55
C CYS A 163 -10.06 3.43 -11.39
N ARG A 164 -10.79 2.73 -12.27
CA ARG A 164 -11.84 3.33 -13.10
C ARG A 164 -13.04 3.77 -12.26
N GLU A 165 -13.50 2.94 -11.32
CA GLU A 165 -14.59 3.30 -10.40
C GLU A 165 -14.25 4.55 -9.60
N VAL A 166 -13.04 4.60 -9.01
CA VAL A 166 -12.59 5.75 -8.24
C VAL A 166 -12.43 6.99 -9.11
N ALA A 167 -11.87 6.87 -10.32
CA ALA A 167 -11.75 7.99 -11.24
C ALA A 167 -13.12 8.58 -11.59
N GLN A 168 -14.11 7.73 -11.88
CA GLN A 168 -15.49 8.15 -12.16
C GLN A 168 -16.16 8.79 -10.95
N ALA A 169 -16.12 8.13 -9.79
CA ALA A 169 -16.76 8.60 -8.57
C ALA A 169 -16.18 9.96 -8.12
N LEU A 170 -14.86 10.12 -8.26
CA LEU A 170 -14.22 11.40 -8.00
C LEU A 170 -14.49 12.41 -9.12
N GLY A 171 -14.66 11.99 -10.37
CA GLY A 171 -14.64 12.88 -11.53
C GLY A 171 -13.26 13.52 -11.74
N ARG A 172 -12.19 12.82 -11.33
CA ARG A 172 -10.78 13.28 -11.40
C ARG A 172 -9.94 12.19 -12.06
N CYS A 173 -8.77 12.58 -12.54
CA CYS A 173 -7.79 11.63 -13.06
C CYS A 173 -7.21 10.76 -11.94
N VAL A 174 -6.98 9.48 -12.23
CA VAL A 174 -6.27 8.52 -11.37
C VAL A 174 -5.07 7.98 -12.13
N VAL A 175 -3.89 7.91 -11.50
CA VAL A 175 -2.68 7.29 -12.06
C VAL A 175 -2.32 6.07 -11.22
N ALA A 176 -2.46 4.87 -11.78
CA ALA A 176 -2.00 3.64 -11.13
C ALA A 176 -0.52 3.38 -11.45
N LEU A 177 0.25 2.99 -10.42
CA LEU A 177 1.68 2.72 -10.54
C LEU A 177 1.97 1.21 -10.54
N ASP A 178 2.79 0.75 -11.48
CA ASP A 178 3.33 -0.61 -11.50
C ASP A 178 4.73 -0.67 -10.89
N TYR A 179 4.79 -0.45 -9.57
CA TYR A 179 6.05 -0.48 -8.83
C TYR A 179 6.68 -1.89 -8.83
N ARG A 180 8.02 -1.95 -8.65
CA ARG A 180 8.80 -3.19 -8.71
C ARG A 180 8.36 -4.23 -7.65
N ARG A 181 8.41 -5.51 -8.02
CA ARG A 181 7.91 -6.62 -7.19
C ARG A 181 9.01 -7.33 -6.41
N SER A 182 8.67 -7.80 -5.22
CA SER A 182 9.45 -8.80 -4.49
C SER A 182 9.23 -10.19 -5.12
N PRO A 183 10.23 -11.09 -5.09
CA PRO A 183 11.51 -10.99 -4.39
C PRO A 183 12.66 -10.36 -5.20
N GLU A 184 12.48 -10.08 -6.50
CA GLU A 184 13.53 -9.53 -7.36
C GLU A 184 14.00 -8.16 -6.90
N HIS A 185 13.08 -7.38 -6.36
CA HIS A 185 13.33 -6.08 -5.77
C HIS A 185 12.76 -6.05 -4.36
N VAL A 186 13.64 -6.16 -3.36
CA VAL A 186 13.27 -6.10 -1.96
C VAL A 186 13.10 -4.65 -1.48
N PHE A 187 12.41 -4.48 -0.35
CA PHE A 187 12.29 -3.18 0.32
C PHE A 187 13.69 -2.52 0.49
N PRO A 188 13.85 -1.19 0.21
CA PRO A 188 12.80 -0.18 -0.02
C PRO A 188 12.42 0.07 -1.49
N ALA A 189 12.72 -0.84 -2.43
CA ALA A 189 12.52 -0.59 -3.86
C ALA A 189 11.10 -0.11 -4.23
N GLN A 190 10.06 -0.68 -3.61
CA GLN A 190 8.66 -0.30 -3.81
C GLN A 190 8.37 1.13 -3.36
N LEU A 191 8.91 1.51 -2.19
CA LEU A 191 8.74 2.83 -1.61
C LEU A 191 9.45 3.88 -2.46
N ASP A 192 10.67 3.57 -2.90
CA ASP A 192 11.43 4.43 -3.81
C ASP A 192 10.66 4.67 -5.12
N ASP A 193 10.10 3.61 -5.71
CA ASP A 193 9.34 3.71 -6.97
C ASP A 193 8.10 4.59 -6.82
N VAL A 194 7.30 4.38 -5.78
CA VAL A 194 6.09 5.18 -5.52
C VAL A 194 6.43 6.63 -5.23
N THR A 195 7.46 6.88 -4.44
CA THR A 195 7.91 8.24 -4.07
C THR A 195 8.41 8.99 -5.30
N ASP A 196 9.31 8.37 -6.07
CA ASP A 196 9.88 8.99 -7.28
C ASP A 196 8.80 9.19 -8.34
N ALA A 197 7.86 8.25 -8.48
CA ALA A 197 6.77 8.38 -9.44
C ALA A 197 5.81 9.52 -9.09
N ALA A 198 5.44 9.67 -7.81
CA ALA A 198 4.61 10.79 -7.36
C ALA A 198 5.30 12.13 -7.64
N ALA A 199 6.60 12.24 -7.35
CA ALA A 199 7.39 13.43 -7.65
C ALA A 199 7.48 13.70 -9.16
N TRP A 200 7.71 12.66 -9.97
CA TRP A 200 7.77 12.75 -11.42
C TRP A 200 6.44 13.24 -12.02
N LEU A 201 5.31 12.70 -11.54
CA LEU A 201 3.97 13.11 -11.97
C LEU A 201 3.69 14.58 -11.68
N ILE A 202 4.09 15.09 -10.50
CA ILE A 202 3.95 16.51 -10.16
C ILE A 202 4.76 17.39 -11.13
N GLN A 203 5.99 16.99 -11.47
CA GLN A 203 6.85 17.72 -12.39
C GLN A 203 6.32 17.73 -13.83
N HIS A 204 5.70 16.63 -14.27
CA HIS A 204 5.19 16.46 -15.64
C HIS A 204 3.68 16.73 -15.77
N ALA A 205 3.03 17.18 -14.69
CA ALA A 205 1.58 17.29 -14.59
C ALA A 205 0.95 18.10 -15.73
N ARG A 206 1.56 19.23 -16.11
CA ARG A 206 1.10 20.06 -17.25
C ARG A 206 1.13 19.30 -18.57
N GLN A 207 2.18 18.53 -18.83
CA GLN A 207 2.33 17.76 -20.08
C GLN A 207 1.32 16.61 -20.16
N LEU A 208 0.90 16.09 -19.01
CA LEU A 208 -0.09 15.04 -18.87
C LEU A 208 -1.54 15.57 -18.74
N GLU A 209 -1.75 16.89 -18.90
CA GLU A 209 -3.06 17.53 -18.71
C GLU A 209 -3.66 17.29 -17.31
N LEU A 210 -2.79 17.11 -16.32
CA LEU A 210 -3.08 17.07 -14.88
C LEU A 210 -2.82 18.48 -14.33
N HIS A 211 -3.73 19.42 -14.58
CA HIS A 211 -3.46 20.85 -14.35
C HIS A 211 -3.35 21.29 -12.86
N SER A 212 -3.36 20.35 -11.91
CA SER A 212 -3.25 20.62 -10.47
C SER A 212 -1.86 20.33 -9.91
N GLN A 213 -1.49 21.07 -8.87
CA GLN A 213 -0.38 20.74 -7.97
C GLN A 213 -0.84 19.95 -6.73
N ARG A 214 -2.16 19.73 -6.57
CA ARG A 214 -2.72 18.92 -5.49
C ARG A 214 -2.79 17.47 -5.94
N VAL A 215 -2.14 16.61 -5.17
CA VAL A 215 -2.09 15.16 -5.40
C VAL A 215 -2.70 14.46 -4.20
N VAL A 216 -3.58 13.50 -4.45
CA VAL A 216 -4.08 12.57 -3.45
C VAL A 216 -3.35 11.24 -3.63
N LEU A 217 -2.76 10.75 -2.55
CA LEU A 217 -2.13 9.43 -2.52
C LEU A 217 -3.06 8.43 -1.86
N TRP A 218 -3.21 7.26 -2.46
CA TRP A 218 -4.01 6.15 -1.91
C TRP A 218 -3.46 4.81 -2.39
N GLY A 219 -3.69 3.75 -1.62
CA GLY A 219 -3.36 2.39 -2.01
C GLY A 219 -4.24 1.35 -1.34
N GLU A 220 -4.13 0.11 -1.82
CA GLU A 220 -4.86 -1.05 -1.29
C GLU A 220 -3.87 -1.99 -0.59
N SER A 221 -4.21 -2.46 0.62
CA SER A 221 -3.39 -3.41 1.39
C SER A 221 -1.91 -2.99 1.46
N ALA A 222 -0.99 -3.78 0.90
CA ALA A 222 0.44 -3.48 0.85
C ALA A 222 0.76 -2.14 0.16
N GLY A 223 -0.04 -1.70 -0.81
CA GLY A 223 0.11 -0.40 -1.46
C GLY A 223 -0.20 0.77 -0.53
N ALA A 224 -1.15 0.59 0.41
CA ALA A 224 -1.46 1.62 1.41
C ALA A 224 -0.29 1.88 2.37
N THR A 225 0.56 0.88 2.59
CA THR A 225 1.74 1.01 3.46
C THR A 225 2.90 1.79 2.82
N LEU A 226 2.79 2.12 1.52
CA LEU A 226 3.79 2.87 0.76
C LEU A 226 3.49 4.38 0.66
N MET A 227 2.40 4.84 1.30
CA MET A 227 1.86 6.20 1.17
C MET A 227 2.11 7.08 2.40
#